data_AF-A0A7X7EVS9-F1
#
_entry.id   AF-A0A7X7EVS9-F1
#
_cell.length_a   1.000
_cell.length_b   1.000
_cell.length_c   1.000
_cell.angle_alpha   90.00
_cell.angle_beta   90.00
_cell.angle_gamma   90.00
#
_symmetry.space_group_name_H-M   'P 1'
#
loop_
_entity.id
_entity.type
_entity.pdbx_description
1 polymer ?
#
loop_
_entity_poly.entity_id
_entity_poly.type
_entity_poly.pdbx_seq_one_letter_code
_entity_poly.pdbx_strand_id
1 'polypeptide(L)'
;VAGELLRSFTVGYVPRNTSGRNVIDQLADDLNTSGIYSVVRHPLYVGNFLMWLGPVMFLRSVWWVLVFILAYWLYYERIIFAEEQYLRRKFGEAYDTWAFRVKAVFPTFRNFVKPQLQFSFRNVLRREYNSITNLFLVFAFLDLCRNLAVTGRVYLEPLYITLLVSALIFWAIIRYLVKRTKFLYVEGR
;
A
#
# COMPACT_ATOMS: atom_id res chain seq x y z
N VAL A 1 2.73 3.31 -9.85
CA VAL A 1 2.52 4.70 -9.37
C VAL A 1 1.14 4.89 -8.76
N ALA A 2 0.03 4.67 -9.48
CA ALA A 2 -1.33 4.87 -8.94
C ALA A 2 -1.61 4.13 -7.61
N GLY A 3 -1.21 2.86 -7.51
CA GLY A 3 -1.34 2.10 -6.26
C GLY A 3 -0.55 2.70 -5.09
N GLU A 4 0.67 3.18 -5.35
CA GLU A 4 1.51 3.83 -4.35
C GLU A 4 0.92 5.17 -3.88
N LEU A 5 0.31 5.94 -4.81
CA LEU A 5 -0.41 7.16 -4.45
C LEU A 5 -1.62 6.87 -3.57
N LEU A 6 -2.38 5.83 -3.85
CA LEU A 6 -3.52 5.42 -3.02
C LEU A 6 -3.07 4.97 -1.61
N ARG A 7 -1.97 4.21 -1.54
CA ARG A 7 -1.36 3.83 -0.25
C ARG A 7 -0.89 5.04 0.53
N SER A 8 -0.13 5.93 -0.12
CA SER A 8 0.35 7.18 0.47
C SER A 8 -0.80 8.06 0.96
N PHE A 9 -1.87 8.19 0.16
CA PHE A 9 -3.08 8.92 0.55
C PHE A 9 -3.70 8.33 1.81
N THR A 10 -3.89 7.01 1.83
CA THR A 10 -4.45 6.28 2.98
C THR A 10 -3.61 6.51 4.24
N VAL A 11 -2.31 6.28 4.16
CA VAL A 11 -1.38 6.39 5.30
C VAL A 11 -1.28 7.82 5.83
N GLY A 12 -1.47 8.83 4.98
CA GLY A 12 -1.46 10.22 5.40
C GLY A 12 -2.57 10.59 6.39
N TYR A 13 -3.68 9.84 6.40
CA TYR A 13 -4.84 10.05 7.28
C TYR A 13 -4.95 9.04 8.43
N VAL A 14 -4.14 7.99 8.42
CA VAL A 14 -4.24 6.86 9.38
C VAL A 14 -3.59 7.21 10.74
N PRO A 15 -4.29 7.02 11.87
CA PRO A 15 -3.71 7.12 13.21
C PRO A 15 -2.71 6.00 13.52
N ARG A 16 -1.99 6.09 14.66
CA ARG A 16 -1.24 4.95 15.20
C ARG A 16 -2.13 3.73 15.39
N ASN A 17 -1.55 2.54 15.25
CA ASN A 17 -2.15 1.28 15.71
C ASN A 17 -3.59 1.01 15.22
N THR A 18 -3.91 1.36 13.97
CA THR A 18 -5.22 1.07 13.37
C THR A 18 -5.13 0.13 12.17
N SER A 19 -4.03 0.18 11.42
CA SER A 19 -3.65 -0.88 10.47
C SER A 19 -2.13 -0.88 10.31
N GLY A 20 -1.47 -1.93 10.80
CA GLY A 20 -0.02 -2.08 10.82
C GLY A 20 0.44 -3.44 10.30
N ARG A 21 1.73 -3.57 10.00
CA ARG A 21 2.39 -4.84 9.63
C ARG A 21 2.60 -5.76 10.84
N ASN A 22 1.68 -5.74 11.80
CA ASN A 22 1.84 -6.48 13.03
C ASN A 22 1.36 -7.91 12.76
N VAL A 23 2.33 -8.82 12.71
CA VAL A 23 2.13 -10.25 12.43
C VAL A 23 1.73 -11.00 13.72
N ILE A 24 2.04 -10.44 14.90
CA ILE A 24 1.90 -11.11 16.19
C ILE A 24 0.63 -10.64 16.92
N ASP A 25 0.42 -9.33 17.05
CA ASP A 25 -0.80 -8.75 17.62
C ASP A 25 -1.42 -7.74 16.66
N GLN A 26 -2.63 -8.01 16.19
CA GLN A 26 -3.42 -7.00 15.50
C GLN A 26 -3.75 -5.90 16.53
N LEU A 27 -3.02 -4.79 16.49
CA LEU A 27 -3.30 -3.62 17.32
C LEU A 27 -4.27 -2.75 16.52
N ALA A 28 -5.50 -2.68 17.00
CA ALA A 28 -6.56 -1.80 16.50
C ALA A 28 -7.09 -1.02 17.70
N ASP A 29 -6.48 0.10 18.05
CA ASP A 29 -6.88 0.89 19.23
C ASP A 29 -8.27 1.52 19.02
N ASP A 30 -8.63 1.80 17.76
CA ASP A 30 -9.93 2.32 17.36
C ASP A 30 -10.31 1.81 15.96
N LEU A 31 -11.62 1.77 15.67
CA LEU A 31 -12.15 1.42 14.36
C LEU A 31 -12.15 2.67 13.45
N ASN A 32 -11.18 2.74 12.54
CA ASN A 32 -11.12 3.86 11.60
C ASN A 32 -12.23 3.76 10.54
N THR A 33 -13.28 4.55 10.70
CA THR A 33 -14.45 4.58 9.80
C THR A 33 -14.51 5.83 8.92
N SER A 34 -13.49 6.68 8.97
CA SER A 34 -13.47 8.01 8.34
C SER A 34 -12.49 8.11 7.17
N GLY A 35 -12.62 9.16 6.37
CA GLY A 35 -11.77 9.40 5.20
C GLY A 35 -11.89 8.26 4.18
N ILE A 36 -10.75 7.73 3.74
CA ILE A 36 -10.74 6.66 2.74
C ILE A 36 -11.42 5.36 3.23
N TYR A 37 -11.44 5.10 4.55
CA TYR A 37 -12.13 3.95 5.14
C TYR A 37 -13.66 4.09 5.14
N SER A 38 -14.20 5.28 4.87
CA SER A 38 -15.63 5.47 4.59
C SER A 38 -16.01 5.15 3.14
N VAL A 39 -15.02 5.05 2.25
CA VAL A 39 -15.21 4.77 0.82
C VAL A 39 -15.05 3.28 0.52
N VAL A 40 -14.04 2.65 1.13
CA VAL A 40 -13.70 1.23 0.97
C VAL A 40 -13.09 0.71 2.28
N ARG A 41 -13.41 -0.52 2.69
CA ARG A 41 -12.91 -1.07 3.97
C ARG A 41 -11.42 -1.38 3.95
N HIS A 42 -10.88 -1.81 2.80
CA HIS A 42 -9.48 -2.23 2.65
C HIS A 42 -8.68 -1.41 1.62
N PRO A 43 -8.52 -0.09 1.82
CA PRO A 43 -7.89 0.80 0.84
C PRO A 43 -6.42 0.47 0.58
N LEU A 44 -5.68 -0.02 1.59
CA LEU A 44 -4.29 -0.45 1.42
C LEU A 44 -4.17 -1.69 0.53
N TYR A 45 -5.15 -2.59 0.56
CA TYR A 45 -5.17 -3.77 -0.30
C TYR A 45 -5.51 -3.38 -1.74
N VAL A 46 -6.47 -2.46 -1.95
CA VAL A 46 -6.70 -1.87 -3.28
C VAL A 46 -5.42 -1.20 -3.81
N GLY A 47 -4.72 -0.45 -2.96
CA GLY A 47 -3.42 0.15 -3.30
C GLY A 47 -2.36 -0.89 -3.66
N ASN A 48 -2.26 -1.97 -2.88
CA ASN A 48 -1.33 -3.08 -3.17
C ASN A 48 -1.64 -3.76 -4.50
N PHE A 49 -2.92 -4.03 -4.78
CA PHE A 49 -3.35 -4.63 -6.04
C PHE A 49 -2.86 -3.79 -7.22
N LEU A 50 -3.14 -2.48 -7.21
CA LEU A 50 -2.70 -1.57 -8.27
C LEU A 50 -1.18 -1.41 -8.34
N MET A 51 -0.47 -1.52 -7.21
CA MET A 51 0.98 -1.46 -7.16
C MET A 51 1.62 -2.69 -7.81
N TRP A 52 1.11 -3.90 -7.53
CA TRP A 52 1.61 -5.16 -8.10
C TRP A 52 1.13 -5.41 -9.53
N LEU A 53 -0.02 -4.86 -9.92
CA LEU A 53 -0.52 -4.95 -11.29
C LEU A 53 0.46 -4.32 -12.29
N GLY A 54 1.14 -3.23 -11.93
CA GLY A 54 2.13 -2.56 -12.80
C GLY A 54 3.26 -3.48 -13.27
N PRO A 55 4.04 -4.09 -12.35
CA PRO A 55 5.04 -5.11 -12.66
C PRO A 55 4.50 -6.29 -13.48
N VAL A 56 3.26 -6.75 -13.25
CA VAL A 56 2.68 -7.85 -14.03
C VAL A 56 2.34 -7.39 -15.46
N MET A 57 1.78 -6.20 -15.63
CA MET A 57 1.50 -5.63 -16.95
C MET A 57 2.77 -5.37 -17.77
N PHE A 58 3.91 -5.16 -17.10
CA PHE A 58 5.21 -5.02 -17.76
C PHE A 58 5.58 -6.25 -18.61
N LEU A 59 5.08 -7.44 -18.26
CA LEU A 59 5.27 -8.68 -19.00
C LEU A 59 4.50 -8.71 -20.34
N ARG A 60 3.61 -7.74 -20.60
CA ARG A 60 2.82 -7.59 -21.83
C ARG A 60 2.03 -8.85 -22.22
N SER A 61 1.54 -9.59 -21.23
CA SER A 61 0.79 -10.83 -21.42
C SER A 61 -0.52 -10.80 -20.63
N VAL A 62 -1.64 -10.94 -21.33
CA VAL A 62 -2.98 -10.99 -20.73
C VAL A 62 -3.12 -12.21 -19.81
N TRP A 63 -2.51 -13.34 -20.16
CA TRP A 63 -2.54 -14.55 -19.34
C TRP A 63 -1.92 -14.31 -17.95
N TRP A 64 -0.77 -13.65 -17.88
CA TRP A 64 -0.13 -13.34 -16.60
C TRP A 64 -0.95 -12.36 -15.77
N VAL A 65 -1.65 -11.41 -16.41
CA VAL A 65 -2.57 -10.50 -15.72
C VAL A 65 -3.75 -11.27 -15.13
N LEU A 66 -4.37 -12.20 -15.87
CA LEU A 66 -5.49 -13.00 -15.38
C LEU A 66 -5.08 -13.91 -14.21
N VAL A 67 -3.94 -14.59 -14.34
CA VAL A 67 -3.38 -15.43 -13.26
C VAL A 67 -3.09 -14.59 -12.02
N PHE A 68 -2.51 -13.40 -12.19
CA PHE A 68 -2.28 -12.48 -11.08
C PHE A 68 -3.58 -12.05 -10.41
N ILE A 69 -4.61 -11.67 -11.16
CA ILE A 69 -5.91 -11.24 -10.61
C ILE A 69 -6.53 -12.37 -9.78
N LEU A 70 -6.54 -13.60 -10.31
CA LEU A 70 -7.10 -14.75 -9.60
C LEU A 70 -6.28 -15.10 -8.34
N ALA A 71 -4.96 -15.15 -8.45
CA ALA A 71 -4.08 -15.43 -7.32
C ALA A 71 -4.20 -14.36 -6.23
N TYR A 72 -4.23 -13.08 -6.63
CA TYR A 72 -4.42 -11.97 -5.71
C TYR A 72 -5.76 -12.06 -5.00
N TRP A 73 -6.84 -12.36 -5.74
CA TRP A 73 -8.17 -12.52 -5.17
C TRP A 73 -8.19 -13.64 -4.12
N LEU A 74 -7.74 -14.85 -4.47
CA LEU A 74 -7.74 -16.00 -3.55
C LEU A 74 -6.88 -15.76 -2.31
N TYR A 75 -5.77 -15.03 -2.46
CA TYR A 75 -4.88 -14.75 -1.34
C TYR A 75 -5.43 -13.65 -0.42
N TYR A 76 -5.86 -12.51 -0.98
CA TYR A 76 -6.34 -11.38 -0.19
C TYR A 76 -7.73 -11.61 0.39
N GLU A 77 -8.58 -12.42 -0.24
CA GLU A 77 -9.88 -12.80 0.34
C GLU A 77 -9.72 -13.47 1.70
N ARG A 78 -8.76 -14.39 1.82
CA ARG A 78 -8.45 -15.08 3.09
C ARG A 78 -7.91 -14.12 4.16
N ILE A 79 -7.04 -13.20 3.77
CA ILE A 79 -6.47 -12.19 4.68
C ILE A 79 -7.58 -11.25 5.18
N ILE A 80 -8.37 -10.73 4.24
CA ILE A 80 -9.52 -9.86 4.53
C ILE A 80 -10.48 -10.57 5.48
N PHE A 81 -10.81 -11.83 5.22
CA PHE A 81 -11.72 -12.58 6.07
C PHE A 81 -11.20 -12.71 7.51
N ALA A 82 -9.92 -13.07 7.68
CA ALA A 82 -9.31 -13.19 9.00
C ALA A 82 -9.27 -11.85 9.75
N GLU A 83 -8.91 -10.76 9.07
CA GLU A 83 -8.89 -9.40 9.62
C GLU A 83 -10.29 -8.91 10.00
N GLU A 84 -11.28 -9.11 9.13
CA GLU A 84 -12.67 -8.74 9.40
C GLU A 84 -13.26 -9.54 10.57
N GLN A 85 -12.92 -10.83 10.70
CA GLN A 85 -13.30 -11.62 11.88
C GLN A 85 -12.69 -11.09 13.17
N TYR A 86 -11.41 -10.71 13.14
CA TYR A 86 -10.76 -10.09 14.30
C TYR A 86 -11.43 -8.77 14.68
N LEU A 87 -11.66 -7.89 13.70
CA LEU A 87 -12.31 -6.60 13.93
C LEU A 87 -13.74 -6.77 14.46
N ARG A 88 -14.50 -7.73 13.91
CA ARG A 88 -15.84 -8.06 14.42
C ARG A 88 -15.80 -8.56 15.86
N ARG A 89 -14.87 -9.46 16.22
CA ARG A 89 -14.73 -9.95 17.60
C ARG A 89 -14.37 -8.83 18.58
N LYS A 90 -13.58 -7.85 18.12
CA LYS A 90 -13.10 -6.74 18.96
C LYS A 90 -14.12 -5.61 19.12
N PHE A 91 -14.78 -5.21 18.04
CA PHE A 91 -15.65 -4.02 18.00
C PHE A 91 -17.15 -4.35 17.90
N GLY A 92 -17.51 -5.62 17.71
CA GLY A 92 -18.90 -6.09 17.71
C GLY A 92 -19.80 -5.35 16.73
N GLU A 93 -20.95 -4.89 17.24
CA GLU A 93 -21.99 -4.21 16.46
C GLU A 93 -21.49 -2.92 15.77
N ALA A 94 -20.52 -2.21 16.35
CA ALA A 94 -19.94 -1.01 15.74
C ALA A 94 -19.26 -1.34 14.41
N TYR A 95 -18.54 -2.47 14.35
CA TYR A 95 -17.94 -2.98 13.12
C TYR A 95 -19.03 -3.38 12.12
N ASP A 96 -20.04 -4.13 12.53
CA ASP A 96 -21.09 -4.61 11.62
C ASP A 96 -21.90 -3.47 11.00
N THR A 97 -22.24 -2.45 11.79
CA THR A 97 -22.98 -1.27 11.32
C THR A 97 -22.15 -0.44 10.33
N TRP A 98 -20.84 -0.33 10.53
CA TRP A 98 -19.95 0.30 9.55
C TRP A 98 -19.77 -0.56 8.29
N ALA A 99 -19.52 -1.85 8.47
CA ALA A 99 -19.28 -2.82 7.41
C ALA A 99 -20.47 -2.96 6.45
N PHE A 100 -21.70 -2.86 6.96
CA PHE A 100 -22.91 -2.90 6.14
C PHE A 100 -22.98 -1.74 5.12
N ARG A 101 -22.37 -0.59 5.44
CA ARG A 101 -22.44 0.64 4.62
C ARG A 101 -21.27 0.79 3.64
N VAL A 102 -20.17 0.07 3.85
CA VAL A 102 -18.91 0.22 3.11
C VAL A 102 -18.46 -1.10 2.52
N LYS A 103 -18.22 -1.13 1.21
CA LYS A 103 -17.77 -2.35 0.51
C LYS A 103 -16.32 -2.70 0.84
N ALA A 104 -15.99 -3.99 0.78
CA ALA A 104 -14.65 -4.50 1.08
C ALA A 104 -13.55 -3.92 0.17
N VAL A 105 -13.75 -3.98 -1.15
CA VAL A 105 -12.71 -3.71 -2.15
C VAL A 105 -13.14 -2.65 -3.18
N PHE A 106 -14.42 -2.61 -3.55
CA PHE A 106 -14.91 -1.67 -4.56
C PHE A 106 -15.31 -0.34 -3.90
N PRO A 107 -14.70 0.80 -4.30
CA PRO A 107 -14.96 2.09 -3.66
C PRO A 107 -16.39 2.58 -3.92
N THR A 108 -17.00 3.14 -2.87
CA THR A 108 -18.31 3.79 -2.93
C THR A 108 -18.25 5.15 -2.28
N PHE A 109 -18.38 6.22 -3.07
CA PHE A 109 -18.25 7.61 -2.60
C PHE A 109 -19.52 8.18 -1.96
N ARG A 110 -20.60 7.40 -1.86
CA ARG A 110 -21.92 7.86 -1.39
C ARG A 110 -21.94 8.31 0.07
N ASN A 111 -21.14 7.67 0.92
CA ASN A 111 -21.16 7.87 2.38
C ASN A 111 -19.82 8.43 2.88
N PHE A 112 -19.21 9.35 2.13
CA PHE A 112 -17.91 9.90 2.53
C PHE A 112 -18.00 10.65 3.87
N VAL A 113 -17.22 10.21 4.84
CA VAL A 113 -17.07 10.85 6.15
C VAL A 113 -15.72 11.55 6.20
N LYS A 114 -15.70 12.83 6.57
CA LYS A 114 -14.45 13.61 6.66
C LYS A 114 -13.47 12.95 7.65
N PRO A 115 -12.17 12.81 7.30
CA PRO A 115 -11.20 12.22 8.21
C PRO A 115 -11.04 13.07 9.48
N GLN A 116 -10.92 12.41 10.62
CA GLN A 116 -10.69 13.06 11.92
C GLN A 116 -9.33 13.75 12.00
N LEU A 117 -8.34 13.19 11.29
CA LEU A 117 -6.97 13.67 11.25
C LEU A 117 -6.71 14.43 9.94
N GLN A 118 -5.89 15.48 9.98
CA GLN A 118 -5.43 16.16 8.75
C GLN A 118 -4.41 15.30 8.00
N PHE A 119 -4.18 15.53 6.70
CA PHE A 119 -3.16 14.79 5.96
C PHE A 119 -1.74 15.09 6.50
N SER A 120 -0.90 14.07 6.69
CA SER A 120 0.49 14.25 7.13
C SER A 120 1.49 13.64 6.15
N PHE A 121 2.17 14.51 5.39
CA PHE A 121 3.28 14.12 4.52
C PHE A 121 4.44 13.45 5.28
N ARG A 122 4.73 13.90 6.50
CA ARG A 122 5.79 13.32 7.34
C ARG A 122 5.49 11.86 7.68
N ASN A 123 4.23 11.55 7.99
CA ASN A 123 3.79 10.19 8.27
C ASN A 123 3.91 9.29 7.02
N VAL A 124 3.50 9.80 5.86
CA VAL A 124 3.64 9.09 4.58
C VAL A 124 5.09 8.73 4.31
N LEU A 125 5.99 9.71 4.37
CA LEU A 125 7.42 9.47 4.15
C LEU A 125 7.98 8.45 5.14
N ARG A 126 7.62 8.56 6.42
CA ARG A 126 8.10 7.63 7.46
C ARG A 126 7.62 6.19 7.25
N ARG A 127 6.41 6.00 6.74
CA ARG A 127 5.77 4.67 6.64
C ARG A 127 5.92 4.01 5.26
N GLU A 128 5.94 4.79 4.19
CA GLU A 128 5.93 4.28 2.80
C GLU A 128 7.27 4.41 2.07
N TYR A 129 8.33 4.99 2.65
CA TYR A 129 9.62 5.13 1.94
C TYR A 129 10.17 3.82 1.38
N ASN A 130 9.99 2.69 2.10
CA ASN A 130 10.39 1.38 1.58
C ASN A 130 9.52 0.94 0.38
N SER A 131 8.20 1.16 0.43
CA SER A 131 7.28 0.80 -0.65
C SER A 131 7.61 1.60 -1.93
N ILE A 132 7.79 2.92 -1.78
CA ILE A 132 8.18 3.83 -2.87
C ILE A 132 9.48 3.35 -3.53
N THR A 133 10.53 3.07 -2.74
CA THR A 133 11.81 2.61 -3.28
C THR A 133 11.72 1.23 -3.93
N ASN A 134 11.01 0.29 -3.30
CA ASN A 134 10.84 -1.07 -3.81
C ASN A 134 10.12 -1.07 -5.16
N LEU A 135 9.18 -0.15 -5.39
CA LEU A 135 8.51 -0.01 -6.69
C LEU A 135 9.52 0.18 -7.82
N PHE A 136 10.45 1.13 -7.67
CA PHE A 136 11.46 1.41 -8.69
C PHE A 136 12.51 0.29 -8.81
N LEU A 137 12.86 -0.35 -7.69
CA LEU A 137 13.75 -1.51 -7.68
C LEU A 137 13.16 -2.67 -8.50
N VAL A 138 11.87 -2.98 -8.32
CA VAL A 138 11.18 -4.02 -9.10
C VAL A 138 11.21 -3.69 -10.59
N PHE A 139 10.93 -2.46 -10.99
CA PHE A 139 10.97 -2.09 -12.41
C PHE A 139 12.38 -2.14 -13.01
N ALA A 140 13.42 -1.74 -12.27
CA ALA A 140 14.80 -1.91 -12.72
C ALA A 140 15.16 -3.39 -12.86
N PHE A 141 14.76 -4.23 -11.90
CA PHE A 141 14.98 -5.67 -12.01
C PHE A 141 14.26 -6.28 -13.21
N LEU A 142 13.00 -5.92 -13.45
CA LEU A 142 12.25 -6.38 -14.62
C LEU A 142 12.88 -5.92 -15.94
N ASP A 143 13.40 -4.69 -16.00
CA ASP A 143 14.15 -4.18 -17.14
C ASP A 143 15.40 -5.02 -17.43
N LEU A 144 16.17 -5.32 -16.38
CA LEU A 144 17.35 -6.18 -16.47
C LEU A 144 17.00 -7.58 -16.99
N CYS A 145 15.97 -8.22 -16.41
CA CYS A 145 15.51 -9.54 -16.83
C CYS A 145 15.04 -9.52 -18.29
N ARG A 146 14.30 -8.48 -18.69
CA ARG A 146 13.82 -8.32 -20.06
C ARG A 146 15.00 -8.18 -21.04
N ASN A 147 15.97 -7.32 -20.73
CA ASN A 147 17.12 -7.10 -21.61
C ASN A 147 17.98 -8.35 -21.72
N LEU A 148 18.21 -9.07 -20.61
CA LEU A 148 18.91 -10.35 -20.61
C LEU A 148 18.17 -11.41 -21.45
N ALA A 149 16.85 -11.54 -21.27
CA ALA A 149 16.05 -12.55 -21.97
C ALA A 149 15.90 -12.27 -23.48
N VAL A 150 15.79 -11.00 -23.88
CA VAL A 150 15.54 -10.60 -25.28
C VAL A 150 16.83 -10.43 -26.07
N THR A 151 17.86 -9.83 -25.46
CA THR A 151 19.11 -9.44 -26.16
C THR A 151 20.31 -10.31 -25.78
N GLY A 152 20.20 -11.11 -24.72
CA GLY A 152 21.32 -11.85 -24.13
C GLY A 152 22.33 -10.98 -23.36
N ARG A 153 22.09 -9.66 -23.26
CA ARG A 153 23.01 -8.71 -22.63
C ARG A 153 22.49 -8.21 -21.29
N VAL A 154 23.41 -8.04 -20.35
CA VAL A 154 23.13 -7.49 -19.01
C VAL A 154 23.32 -5.98 -19.06
N TYR A 155 22.22 -5.25 -19.21
CA TYR A 155 22.20 -3.79 -19.10
C TYR A 155 20.83 -3.27 -18.66
N LEU A 156 20.81 -2.04 -18.14
CA LEU A 156 19.59 -1.31 -17.81
C LEU A 156 19.44 -0.13 -18.78
N GLU A 157 18.21 0.16 -19.20
CA GLU A 157 17.95 1.39 -19.96
C GLU A 157 18.22 2.62 -19.08
N PRO A 158 18.72 3.74 -19.65
CA PRO A 158 19.05 4.95 -18.90
C PRO A 158 17.91 5.43 -17.99
N LEU A 159 16.66 5.31 -18.44
CA LEU A 159 15.49 5.64 -17.64
C LEU A 159 15.42 4.87 -16.32
N TYR A 160 15.60 3.54 -16.34
CA TYR A 160 15.53 2.73 -15.13
C TYR A 160 16.75 2.95 -14.23
N ILE A 161 17.92 3.27 -14.80
CA ILE A 161 19.09 3.68 -14.03
C ILE A 161 18.79 4.98 -13.27
N THR A 162 18.30 6.01 -13.96
CA THR A 162 17.96 7.29 -13.32
C THR A 162 16.91 7.10 -12.22
N LEU A 163 15.83 6.37 -12.50
CA LEU A 163 14.78 6.10 -11.52
C LEU A 163 15.30 5.32 -10.31
N LEU A 164 16.12 4.30 -10.52
CA LEU A 164 16.71 3.49 -9.45
C LEU A 164 17.65 4.33 -8.58
N VAL A 165 18.56 5.09 -9.18
CA VAL A 165 19.50 5.95 -8.45
C VAL A 165 18.75 7.01 -7.65
N SER A 166 17.76 7.68 -8.25
CA SER A 166 16.90 8.64 -7.53
C SER A 166 16.16 7.98 -6.37
N ALA A 167 15.62 6.77 -6.56
CA ALA A 167 14.91 6.03 -5.52
C ALA A 167 15.82 5.60 -4.35
N LEU A 168 17.07 5.23 -4.64
CA LEU A 168 18.06 4.86 -3.63
C LEU A 168 18.57 6.07 -2.84
N ILE A 169 18.79 7.21 -3.51
CA ILE A 169 19.14 8.46 -2.83
C ILE A 169 17.99 8.90 -1.92
N PHE A 170 16.76 8.91 -2.44
CA PHE A 170 15.56 9.18 -1.64
C PHE A 170 15.47 8.26 -0.43
N TRP A 171 15.65 6.96 -0.63
CA TRP A 171 15.61 5.98 0.45
C TRP A 171 16.67 6.24 1.51
N ALA A 172 17.92 6.52 1.11
CA ALA A 172 19.02 6.76 2.02
C ALA A 172 18.75 7.99 2.89
N ILE A 173 18.28 9.09 2.28
CA ILE A 173 17.91 10.33 2.98
C ILE A 173 16.78 10.07 3.97
N ILE A 174 15.68 9.46 3.54
CA ILE A 174 14.52 9.25 4.40
C ILE A 174 14.82 8.23 5.49
N ARG A 175 15.54 7.14 5.17
CA ARG A 175 15.98 6.14 6.15
C ARG A 175 16.87 6.78 7.22
N TYR A 176 17.79 7.66 6.82
CA TYR A 176 18.61 8.42 7.75
C TYR A 176 17.74 9.28 8.67
N LEU A 177 16.82 10.08 8.11
CA LEU A 177 15.91 10.91 8.90
C LEU A 177 15.07 10.08 9.88
N VAL A 178 14.53 8.94 9.45
CA VAL A 178 13.72 8.05 10.30
C VAL A 178 14.55 7.42 11.42
N LYS A 179 15.80 7.02 11.15
CA LYS A 179 16.63 6.27 12.12
C LYS A 179 17.46 7.16 13.03
N ARG A 180 17.81 8.37 12.60
CA ARG A 180 18.75 9.25 13.31
C ARG A 180 18.13 10.55 13.81
N THR A 181 16.90 10.88 13.42
CA THR A 181 16.26 12.14 13.82
C THR A 181 14.81 11.92 14.28
N LYS A 182 14.25 12.92 14.98
CA LYS A 182 12.82 13.00 15.27
C LYS A 182 12.04 13.82 14.22
N PHE A 183 12.67 14.24 13.12
CA PHE A 183 12.09 15.19 12.17
C PHE A 183 10.76 14.69 11.54
N LEU A 184 10.70 13.40 11.22
CA LEU A 184 9.51 12.77 10.64
C LEU A 184 8.57 12.14 11.69
N TYR A 185 8.86 12.30 12.98
CA TYR A 185 7.97 11.85 14.04
C TYR A 185 6.76 12.78 14.12
N VAL A 186 5.57 12.19 14.21
CA VAL A 186 4.30 12.89 14.35
C VAL A 186 3.57 12.27 15.53
N GLU A 187 3.23 13.05 16.53
CA GLU A 187 2.53 12.55 17.71
C GLU A 187 1.14 12.02 17.34
N GLY A 188 0.73 10.90 17.94
CA GLY A 188 -0.50 10.18 17.54
C GLY A 188 -0.44 9.48 16.17
N ARG A 189 0.70 9.51 15.45
CA ARG A 189 0.88 8.83 14.13
C ARG A 189 2.18 8.03 13.98
#